data_AF-A0A355AVY0-F1
#
_entry.id   AF-A0A355AVY0-F1
#
_cell.length_a   1.000
_cell.length_b   1.000
_cell.length_c   1.000
_cell.angle_alpha   90.00
_cell.angle_beta   90.00
_cell.angle_gamma   90.00
#
_symmetry.space_group_name_H-M   'P 1'
#
loop_
_entity.id
_entity.type
_entity.pdbx_description
1 polymer ?
#
loop_
_entity_poly.entity_id
_entity_poly.type
_entity_poly.pdbx_seq_one_letter_code
_entity_poly.pdbx_strand_id
1 'polypeptide(L)' 'MPDHRPRTLTLQNGKPPQPTFSDHEMNRRVAAMRRHMVAGQIEAVILTSMHCVNYFTDFVYTAFGRNYGCVITA' A
#
# COMPACT_ATOMS: atom_id res chain seq x y z
N MET A 1 -32.77 -12.19 8.76
CA MET A 1 -31.58 -13.04 9.04
C MET A 1 -30.36 -12.14 9.04
N PRO A 2 -29.45 -12.21 10.04
CA PRO A 2 -28.20 -11.44 9.99
C PRO A 2 -27.35 -11.91 8.80
N ASP A 3 -26.84 -10.96 8.01
CA ASP A 3 -25.93 -11.25 6.91
C ASP A 3 -24.62 -11.82 7.47
N HIS A 4 -24.37 -13.11 7.22
CA HIS A 4 -23.17 -13.83 7.68
C HIS A 4 -21.92 -13.55 6.81
N ARG A 5 -22.02 -12.68 5.79
CA ARG A 5 -20.90 -12.40 4.89
C ARG A 5 -19.91 -11.41 5.52
N PRO A 6 -18.62 -11.76 5.64
CA PRO A 6 -17.61 -10.88 6.19
C PRO A 6 -17.39 -9.66 5.28
N ARG A 7 -17.24 -8.47 5.87
CA ARG A 7 -16.95 -7.23 5.14
C ARG A 7 -15.50 -7.14 4.65
N THR A 8 -14.59 -7.86 5.29
CA THR A 8 -13.15 -7.83 5.00
C THR A 8 -12.55 -9.21 5.17
N LEU A 9 -11.62 -9.55 4.28
CA LEU A 9 -10.87 -10.80 4.28
C LEU A 9 -9.42 -10.49 3.92
N THR A 10 -8.49 -11.21 4.51
CA THR A 10 -7.08 -11.20 4.11
C THR A 10 -6.75 -12.55 3.47
N LEU A 11 -6.32 -12.53 2.22
CA LEU A 11 -6.06 -13.74 1.43
C LEU A 11 -4.56 -13.81 1.09
N GLN A 12 -3.82 -14.67 1.79
CA GLN A 12 -2.41 -14.95 1.50
C GLN A 12 -2.30 -16.20 0.63
N ASN A 13 -2.56 -16.05 -0.67
CA ASN A 13 -2.58 -17.17 -1.61
C ASN A 13 -1.26 -17.28 -2.37
N GLY A 14 -0.48 -18.33 -2.11
CA GLY A 14 0.79 -18.60 -2.77
C GLY A 14 1.98 -17.84 -2.17
N LYS A 15 3.09 -17.77 -2.94
CA LYS A 15 4.30 -17.03 -2.57
C LYS A 15 4.37 -15.71 -3.34
N PRO A 16 4.94 -14.63 -2.76
CA PRO A 16 5.19 -13.40 -3.48
C PRO A 16 6.03 -13.63 -4.76
N PRO A 17 5.77 -12.90 -5.85
CA PRO A 17 6.60 -12.95 -7.05
C PRO A 17 7.99 -12.34 -6.79
N GLN A 18 8.90 -12.50 -7.76
CA GLN A 18 10.16 -11.77 -7.75
C GLN A 18 9.89 -10.25 -7.78
N PRO A 19 10.44 -9.46 -6.84
CA PRO A 19 10.24 -8.02 -6.82
C PRO A 19 10.82 -7.31 -8.05
N THR A 20 10.20 -6.20 -8.47
CA THR A 20 10.73 -5.33 -9.54
C THR A 20 11.99 -4.60 -9.08
N PHE A 21 12.05 -4.21 -7.80
CA PHE A 21 13.16 -3.47 -7.21
C PHE A 21 13.74 -4.23 -6.02
N SER A 22 14.99 -3.93 -5.67
CA SER A 22 15.61 -4.48 -4.46
C SER A 22 14.91 -3.97 -3.19
N ASP A 23 15.02 -4.76 -2.11
CA ASP A 23 14.53 -4.37 -0.79
C ASP A 23 15.10 -3.02 -0.36
N HIS A 24 16.38 -2.76 -0.68
CA HIS A 24 17.03 -1.49 -0.37
C HIS A 24 16.33 -0.30 -1.04
N GLU A 25 15.95 -0.41 -2.31
CA GLU A 25 15.27 0.66 -3.02
C GLU A 25 13.85 0.90 -2.46
N MET A 26 13.10 -0.17 -2.19
CA MET A 26 11.76 -0.05 -1.61
C MET A 26 11.81 0.58 -0.21
N ASN A 27 12.77 0.16 0.62
CA ASN A 27 13.01 0.73 1.94
C ASN A 27 13.42 2.21 1.87
N ARG A 28 14.26 2.59 0.89
CA ARG A 28 14.67 3.98 0.67
C ARG A 28 13.46 4.89 0.41
N ARG A 29 12.51 4.44 -0.42
CA ARG A 29 11.28 5.19 -0.75
C ARG A 29 10.40 5.40 0.47
N VAL A 30 10.07 4.32 1.19
CA VAL A 30 9.22 4.38 2.39
C VAL A 30 9.88 5.22 3.48
N ALA A 31 11.19 5.09 3.70
CA ALA A 31 11.92 5.89 4.67
C ALA A 31 11.91 7.39 4.32
N ALA A 32 12.03 7.75 3.04
CA ALA A 32 11.89 9.13 2.60
C ALA A 32 10.48 9.68 2.88
N MET A 33 9.43 8.90 2.57
CA MET A 33 8.06 9.27 2.88
C MET A 33 7.84 9.51 4.38
N ARG A 34 8.32 8.59 5.23
CA ARG A 34 8.22 8.73 6.70
C ARG A 34 8.95 9.96 7.22
N ARG A 35 10.13 10.30 6.69
CA ARG A 35 10.82 11.56 7.05
C ARG A 35 9.99 12.79 6.70
N HIS A 36 9.36 12.81 5.54
CA HIS A 36 8.45 13.89 5.16
C HIS A 36 7.22 13.95 6.07
N MET A 37 6.66 12.80 6.44
CA MET A 37 5.54 12.71 7.36
C MET A 37 5.90 13.26 8.75
N VAL A 38 7.03 12.86 9.31
CA VAL A 38 7.52 13.37 10.61
C VAL A 38 7.74 14.88 10.57
N ALA A 39 8.40 15.39 9.52
CA ALA A 39 8.61 16.84 9.36
C ALA A 39 7.30 17.62 9.23
N GLY A 40 6.27 17.01 8.63
CA GLY A 40 4.95 17.60 8.47
C GLY A 40 3.96 17.31 9.60
N GLN A 41 4.36 16.62 10.67
CA GLN A 41 3.46 16.17 11.75
C GLN A 41 2.27 15.32 11.23
N ILE A 42 2.51 14.46 10.24
CA ILE A 42 1.51 13.59 9.62
C ILE A 42 1.65 12.19 10.20
N GLU A 43 0.61 11.66 10.83
CA GLU A 43 0.63 10.34 11.46
C GLU A 43 0.41 9.19 10.45
N ALA A 44 -0.43 9.42 9.45
CA ALA A 44 -0.76 8.45 8.42
C ALA A 44 -1.06 9.14 7.09
N VAL A 45 -0.73 8.44 6.00
CA VAL A 45 -1.10 8.82 4.62
C VAL A 45 -1.81 7.66 3.96
N ILE A 46 -2.84 7.99 3.16
CA ILE A 46 -3.58 7.04 2.35
C ILE A 46 -3.36 7.41 0.89
N LEU A 47 -2.59 6.57 0.19
CA LEU A 47 -2.28 6.74 -1.23
C LEU A 47 -3.34 6.04 -2.08
N THR A 48 -4.06 6.79 -2.90
CA THR A 48 -5.19 6.28 -3.70
C THR A 48 -4.93 6.28 -5.20
N SER A 49 -3.84 6.90 -5.67
CA SER A 49 -3.45 6.88 -7.08
C SER A 49 -2.60 5.65 -7.41
N MET A 50 -2.82 5.07 -8.59
CA MET A 50 -2.12 3.88 -9.06
C MET A 50 -0.60 4.03 -9.04
N HIS A 51 -0.11 5.19 -9.50
CA HIS A 51 1.33 5.45 -9.56
C HIS A 51 1.95 5.55 -8.16
N CYS A 52 1.28 6.17 -7.17
CA CYS A 52 1.82 6.24 -5.82
C CYS A 52 1.75 4.88 -5.11
N VAL A 53 0.63 4.17 -5.22
CA VAL A 53 0.51 2.81 -4.67
C VAL A 53 1.62 1.93 -5.23
N ASN A 54 1.78 1.89 -6.56
CA ASN A 54 2.84 1.11 -7.20
C ASN A 54 4.25 1.55 -6.75
N TYR A 55 4.50 2.85 -6.68
CA TYR A 55 5.83 3.37 -6.31
C TYR A 55 6.29 2.89 -4.93
N PHE A 56 5.39 2.78 -3.95
CA PHE A 56 5.72 2.39 -2.59
C PHE A 56 5.53 0.91 -2.28
N THR A 57 4.74 0.16 -3.07
CA THR A 57 4.40 -1.23 -2.74
C THR A 57 4.70 -2.25 -3.85
N ASP A 58 5.18 -1.81 -5.02
CA ASP A 58 5.38 -2.67 -6.19
C ASP A 58 4.08 -3.38 -6.65
N PHE A 59 2.93 -2.78 -6.34
CA PHE A 59 1.60 -3.30 -6.69
C PHE A 59 0.87 -2.35 -7.64
N VAL A 60 0.65 -2.81 -8.87
CA VAL A 60 -0.21 -2.14 -9.85
C VAL A 60 -1.60 -2.75 -9.77
N TYR A 61 -2.57 -1.99 -9.28
CA TYR A 61 -3.96 -2.45 -9.22
C TYR A 61 -4.73 -2.16 -10.51
N THR A 62 -5.77 -2.95 -10.78
CA THR A 62 -6.76 -2.66 -11.82
C THR A 62 -8.03 -2.15 -11.16
N ALA A 63 -8.34 -0.86 -11.32
CA ALA A 63 -9.40 -0.20 -10.56
C ALA A 63 -10.79 -0.83 -10.81
N PHE A 64 -11.18 -0.94 -12.08
CA PHE A 64 -12.52 -1.42 -12.48
C PHE A 64 -13.65 -0.80 -11.62
N GLY A 65 -13.58 0.52 -11.39
CA GLY A 65 -14.54 1.27 -10.56
C GLY A 65 -14.46 1.04 -9.05
N ARG A 66 -13.47 0.29 -8.55
CA ARG A 66 -13.26 0.03 -7.12
C ARG A 66 -12.12 0.89 -6.57
N ASN A 67 -12.30 1.33 -5.33
CA ASN A 67 -11.30 2.10 -4.60
C ASN A 67 -10.17 1.18 -4.11
N TYR A 68 -8.94 1.66 -4.27
CA TYR A 68 -7.72 1.05 -3.73
C TYR A 68 -7.00 2.08 -2.86
N GLY A 69 -6.28 1.60 -1.86
CA GLY A 69 -5.52 2.45 -0.94
C GLY A 69 -4.30 1.71 -0.41
N CYS A 70 -3.15 2.40 -0.35
CA CYS A 70 -1.99 2.00 0.43
C CYS A 70 -1.88 2.92 1.64
N VAL A 71 -1.77 2.35 2.83
CA VAL A 71 -1.61 3.09 4.08
C VAL A 71 -0.14 3.04 4.49
N ILE A 72 0.44 4.20 4.77
CA ILE A 72 1.78 4.32 5.38
C ILE A 72 1.64 5.12 6.67
N THR A 73 2.22 4.63 7.76
CA THR A 73 2.33 5.33 9.05
C THR A 73 3.74 5.88 9.25
N ALA A 74 3.85 6.97 10.01
CA ALA A 74 5.11 7.64 10.35
C ALA A 74 6.11 6.68 11.04
#